data_AF-A0ABD6EMJ3-F1
#
_entry.id   AF-A0ABD6EMJ3-F1
#
_cell.length_a   1.000
_cell.length_b   1.000
_cell.length_c   1.000
_cell.angle_alpha   90.00
_cell.angle_beta   90.00
_cell.angle_gamma   90.00
#
_symmetry.space_group_name_H-M   'P 1'
#
loop_
_entity.id
_entity.type
_entity.pdbx_description
1 polymer ?
#
loop_
_entity_poly.entity_id
_entity_poly.type
_entity_poly.pdbx_seq_one_letter_code
_entity_poly.pdbx_strand_id
1 'polypeptide(L)'
;MFISLSIQGDARITWVSKGIAHACLNDGEIIVCPILTWTGGTNDNVCAEGLDDVVHVGDMVFVEAVKVGESWRAVEWSAKRKTQSAIRTDSAKLMHNSFTQTVTTPYELLIRALPPHIKQEICLEIPHVAKYAGIV
;
A
#
# COMPACT_ATOMS: atom_id res chain seq x y z
N MET A 1 -20.00 -1.08 -22.40
CA MET A 1 -18.68 -0.46 -22.18
C MET A 1 -18.88 0.59 -21.10
N PHE A 2 -18.50 0.32 -19.86
CA PHE A 2 -18.61 1.30 -18.78
C PHE A 2 -17.34 2.14 -18.80
N ILE A 3 -17.47 3.42 -19.15
CA ILE A 3 -16.37 4.37 -19.04
C ILE A 3 -16.34 4.77 -17.56
N SER A 4 -15.40 4.25 -16.78
CA SER A 4 -15.15 4.76 -15.44
C SER A 4 -14.49 6.13 -15.58
N LEU A 5 -15.16 7.18 -15.08
CA LEU A 5 -14.56 8.50 -14.97
C LEU A 5 -13.33 8.39 -14.07
N SER A 6 -12.21 9.00 -14.50
CA SER A 6 -10.96 9.03 -13.76
C SER A 6 -10.45 10.47 -13.68
N ILE A 7 -9.84 10.80 -12.54
CA ILE A 7 -9.22 12.10 -12.28
C ILE A 7 -7.84 11.88 -11.65
N GLN A 8 -6.94 12.81 -11.91
CA GLN A 8 -5.59 12.80 -11.40
C GLN A 8 -5.16 14.22 -11.08
N GLY A 9 -4.52 14.43 -9.93
CA GLY A 9 -4.10 15.77 -9.54
C GLY A 9 -3.50 15.83 -8.15
N ASP A 10 -3.08 17.04 -7.79
CA ASP A 10 -2.67 17.36 -6.44
C ASP A 10 -3.92 17.67 -5.60
N ALA A 11 -4.03 17.04 -4.44
CA ALA A 11 -5.14 17.17 -3.51
C ALA A 11 -4.62 17.45 -2.10
N ARG A 12 -5.40 18.18 -1.31
CA ARG A 12 -5.06 18.51 0.07
C ARG A 12 -5.76 17.55 1.03
N ILE A 13 -5.03 16.97 1.98
CA ILE A 13 -5.63 16.13 3.02
C ILE A 13 -6.50 16.98 3.95
N THR A 14 -7.77 16.61 4.08
CA THR A 14 -8.74 17.29 4.95
C THR A 14 -9.07 16.48 6.19
N TRP A 15 -8.86 15.16 6.16
CA TRP A 15 -9.08 14.25 7.28
C TRP A 15 -8.21 13.00 7.12
N VAL A 16 -7.77 12.42 8.24
CA VAL A 16 -6.96 11.19 8.26
C VAL A 16 -7.28 10.35 9.49
N SER A 17 -7.16 9.03 9.33
CA SER A 17 -7.18 7.99 10.37
C SER A 17 -6.17 6.91 10.01
N LYS A 18 -5.92 5.95 10.91
CA LYS A 18 -5.05 4.79 10.65
C LYS A 18 -5.25 4.11 9.29
N GLY A 19 -6.49 3.95 8.82
CA GLY A 19 -6.80 3.14 7.61
C GLY A 19 -7.24 3.93 6.38
N ILE A 20 -7.68 5.18 6.54
CA ILE A 20 -8.29 5.98 5.48
C ILE A 20 -7.93 7.46 5.68
N ALA A 21 -7.67 8.16 4.58
CA ALA A 21 -7.63 9.61 4.50
C ALA A 21 -8.69 10.14 3.53
N HIS A 22 -9.07 11.41 3.68
CA HIS A 22 -9.83 12.16 2.69
C HIS A 22 -8.94 13.27 2.12
N ALA A 23 -8.86 13.33 0.79
CA ALA A 23 -8.15 14.37 0.07
C ALA A 23 -9.14 15.20 -0.75
N CYS A 24 -8.98 16.52 -0.75
CA CYS A 24 -9.83 17.45 -1.48
C CYS A 24 -9.04 18.03 -2.65
N LEU A 25 -9.61 17.93 -3.86
CA LEU A 25 -9.08 18.60 -5.05
C LEU A 25 -9.43 20.10 -5.04
N ASN A 26 -8.78 20.86 -5.92
CA ASN A 26 -9.00 22.31 -6.03
C ASN A 26 -10.43 22.71 -6.43
N ASP A 27 -11.16 21.81 -7.10
CA ASP A 27 -12.57 21.98 -7.48
C ASP A 27 -13.56 21.61 -6.36
N GLY A 28 -13.06 21.14 -5.20
CA GLY A 28 -13.86 20.77 -4.04
C GLY A 28 -14.26 19.30 -3.98
N GLU A 29 -13.90 18.49 -4.98
CA GLU A 29 -14.20 17.05 -4.97
C GLU A 29 -13.41 16.33 -3.87
N ILE A 30 -14.11 15.51 -3.08
CA ILE A 30 -13.52 14.70 -2.01
C ILE A 30 -13.22 13.30 -2.52
N ILE A 31 -11.97 12.90 -2.38
CA ILE A 31 -11.46 11.59 -2.73
C ILE A 31 -11.24 10.79 -1.46
N VAL A 32 -11.82 9.60 -1.41
CA VAL A 32 -11.54 8.62 -0.37
C VAL A 32 -10.22 7.93 -0.70
N CYS A 33 -9.27 7.99 0.23
CA CYS A 33 -7.90 7.51 0.06
C CYS A 33 -7.60 6.39 1.08
N PRO A 34 -7.89 5.12 0.75
CA PRO A 34 -7.55 3.99 1.63
C PRO A 34 -6.04 3.77 1.74
N ILE A 35 -5.58 3.26 2.88
CA ILE A 35 -4.18 2.87 3.10
C ILE A 35 -3.70 1.82 2.08
N LEU A 36 -4.61 0.97 1.60
CA LEU A 36 -4.27 -0.09 0.64
C LEU A 36 -3.85 0.43 -0.74
N THR A 37 -4.21 1.67 -1.08
CA THR A 37 -3.81 2.31 -2.34
C THR A 37 -2.75 3.38 -2.15
N TRP A 38 -2.19 3.50 -0.94
CA TRP A 38 -1.08 4.38 -0.61
C TRP A 38 0.23 3.83 -1.16
N THR A 39 1.00 4.68 -1.85
CA THR A 39 2.29 4.32 -2.45
C THR A 39 3.43 5.24 -2.01
N GLY A 40 3.17 6.14 -1.05
CA GLY A 40 4.16 7.06 -0.49
C GLY A 40 5.08 6.47 0.59
N GLY A 41 4.92 5.18 0.93
CA GLY A 41 5.76 4.48 1.91
C GLY A 41 5.60 5.01 3.33
N THR A 42 6.65 4.91 4.15
CA THR A 42 6.63 5.31 5.56
C THR A 42 6.93 6.79 5.78
N ASN A 43 7.21 7.56 4.72
CA ASN A 43 7.57 8.98 4.81
C ASN A 43 8.62 9.28 5.92
N ASP A 44 9.68 8.47 5.96
CA ASP A 44 10.77 8.48 6.95
C ASP A 44 10.39 8.09 8.40
N ASN A 45 9.13 7.75 8.67
CA ASN A 45 8.70 7.23 9.96
C ASN A 45 8.78 5.70 10.02
N VAL A 46 9.92 5.16 10.45
CA VAL A 46 10.17 3.71 10.56
C VAL A 46 9.25 2.99 11.56
N CYS A 47 8.58 3.73 12.44
CA CYS A 47 7.65 3.19 13.45
C CYS A 47 6.17 3.37 13.06
N ALA A 48 5.88 3.81 11.83
CA ALA A 48 4.51 4.03 11.38
C ALA A 48 3.67 2.75 11.41
N GLU A 49 2.52 2.81 12.08
CA GLU A 49 1.54 1.72 12.13
C GLU A 49 0.32 2.02 11.25
N GLY A 50 0.06 3.28 10.94
CA GLY A 50 -1.09 3.73 10.15
C GLY A 50 -0.80 4.94 9.27
N LEU A 51 -1.80 5.35 8.48
CA LEU A 51 -1.69 6.54 7.63
C LEU A 51 -1.54 7.84 8.42
N ASP A 52 -2.16 7.92 9.59
CA ASP A 52 -2.07 9.06 10.51
C ASP A 52 -0.69 9.28 11.11
N ASP A 53 0.22 8.29 10.99
CA ASP A 53 1.63 8.43 11.36
C ASP A 53 2.51 8.99 10.22
N VAL A 54 1.99 9.05 8.99
CA VAL A 54 2.78 9.36 7.77
C VAL A 54 2.16 10.47 6.91
N VAL A 55 0.87 10.74 7.07
CA VAL A 55 0.09 11.77 6.37
C VAL A 55 -0.68 12.60 7.40
N HIS A 56 -0.63 13.91 7.24
CA HIS A 56 -1.27 14.86 8.14
C HIS A 56 -2.31 15.72 7.41
N VAL A 57 -3.29 16.21 8.17
CA VAL A 57 -4.25 17.20 7.65
C VAL A 57 -3.49 18.45 7.19
N GLY A 58 -3.78 18.90 5.98
CA GLY A 58 -3.11 20.02 5.33
C GLY A 58 -2.03 19.61 4.32
N ASP A 59 -1.55 18.36 4.36
CA ASP A 59 -0.56 17.85 3.42
C ASP A 59 -1.08 17.87 1.98
N MET A 60 -0.20 18.21 1.05
CA MET A 60 -0.46 18.07 -0.37
C MET A 60 -0.02 16.68 -0.82
N VAL A 61 -0.94 15.93 -1.41
CA VAL A 61 -0.70 14.59 -1.94
C VAL A 61 -1.06 14.55 -3.42
N PHE A 62 -0.44 13.63 -4.14
CA PHE A 62 -0.84 13.31 -5.50
C PHE A 62 -1.82 12.13 -5.48
N VAL A 63 -2.92 12.24 -6.21
CA VAL A 63 -3.98 11.23 -6.25
C VAL A 63 -4.32 10.88 -7.69
N GLU A 64 -4.54 9.60 -7.93
CA GLU A 64 -5.24 9.04 -9.09
C GLU A 64 -6.50 8.37 -8.56
N ALA A 65 -7.68 8.78 -9.04
CA ALA A 65 -8.96 8.32 -8.54
C ALA A 65 -9.92 7.94 -9.66
N VAL A 66 -10.80 7.00 -9.36
CA VAL A 66 -11.91 6.59 -10.22
C VAL A 66 -13.23 6.80 -9.50
N LYS A 67 -14.29 7.09 -10.26
CA LYS A 67 -15.63 7.21 -9.71
C LYS A 67 -16.24 5.83 -9.48
N VAL A 68 -16.59 5.52 -8.23
CA VAL A 68 -17.24 4.27 -7.81
C VAL A 68 -18.61 4.63 -7.21
N GLY A 69 -19.68 4.41 -7.97
CA GLY A 69 -20.99 4.94 -7.63
C GLY A 69 -20.97 6.47 -7.62
N GLU A 70 -21.31 7.07 -6.48
CA GLU A 70 -21.32 8.53 -6.29
C GLU A 70 -20.06 9.09 -5.65
N SER A 71 -19.06 8.26 -5.34
CA SER A 71 -17.85 8.69 -4.63
C SER A 71 -16.59 8.49 -5.45
N TRP A 72 -15.63 9.41 -5.32
CA TRP A 72 -14.28 9.23 -5.84
C TRP A 72 -13.46 8.39 -4.89
N ARG A 73 -12.78 7.38 -5.43
CA ARG A 73 -11.88 6.52 -4.68
C ARG A 73 -10.51 6.49 -5.31
N ALA A 74 -9.48 6.76 -4.52
CA ALA A 74 -8.10 6.70 -4.97
C ALA A 74 -7.74 5.26 -5.35
N VAL A 75 -7.29 5.08 -6.59
CA VAL A 75 -6.66 3.84 -7.07
C VAL A 75 -5.18 3.83 -6.72
N GLU A 76 -4.56 5.01 -6.67
CA GLU A 76 -3.20 5.23 -6.21
C GLU A 76 -3.06 6.64 -5.64
N TRP A 77 -2.29 6.80 -4.57
CA TRP A 77 -1.96 8.12 -4.04
C TRP A 77 -0.65 8.13 -3.23
N SER A 78 0.04 9.27 -3.20
CA SER A 78 1.38 9.41 -2.59
C SER A 78 1.71 10.84 -2.15
N ALA A 79 2.68 11.01 -1.24
CA ALA A 79 3.13 12.32 -0.73
C ALA A 79 3.79 13.22 -1.79
N LYS A 80 4.32 12.63 -2.87
CA LYS A 80 5.00 13.36 -3.94
C LYS A 80 4.49 12.85 -5.27
N ARG A 81 4.28 13.77 -6.22
CA ARG A 81 4.07 13.38 -7.62
C ARG A 81 5.24 12.50 -8.04
N LYS A 82 4.97 11.24 -8.40
CA LYS A 82 5.97 10.42 -9.08
C LYS A 82 6.31 11.14 -10.38
N THR A 83 7.44 11.83 -10.41
CA THR A 83 7.99 12.35 -11.66
C THR A 83 8.10 11.16 -12.61
N GLN A 84 7.27 11.15 -13.65
CA GLN A 84 7.35 10.21 -14.78
C GLN A 84 8.65 10.41 -15.58
N SER A 85 9.79 10.30 -14.91
CA SER A 85 11.12 10.41 -15.50
C SER A 85 12.12 9.45 -14.85
N ALA A 86 11.62 8.33 -14.33
CA ALA A 86 12.39 7.10 -14.23
C ALA A 86 11.65 6.04 -15.05
N ILE A 87 11.91 6.09 -16.35
CA ILE A 87 11.90 4.97 -17.30
C ILE A 87 10.74 3.98 -17.12
N ARG A 88 9.82 3.97 -18.09
CA ARG A 88 9.01 2.80 -18.45
C ARG A 88 9.91 1.66 -18.96
N THR A 89 10.90 1.26 -18.19
CA THR A 89 11.51 -0.05 -18.27
C THR A 89 10.70 -0.94 -17.35
N ASP A 90 10.52 -2.19 -17.76
CA ASP A 90 9.75 -3.22 -17.06
C ASP A 90 10.16 -3.43 -15.58
N SER A 91 11.22 -2.77 -15.11
CA SER A 91 11.67 -2.67 -13.74
C SER A 91 10.80 -1.79 -12.82
N ALA A 92 10.04 -0.82 -13.33
CA ALA A 92 9.21 0.06 -12.48
C ALA A 92 7.93 -0.64 -11.97
N LYS A 93 7.55 -1.79 -12.54
CA LYS A 93 6.52 -2.68 -11.98
C LYS A 93 6.98 -3.39 -10.69
N LEU A 94 8.28 -3.41 -10.37
CA LEU A 94 8.79 -4.12 -9.20
C LEU A 94 8.75 -3.33 -7.88
N MET A 95 8.49 -2.02 -7.91
CA MET A 95 8.50 -1.19 -6.69
C MET A 95 7.12 -0.86 -6.11
N HIS A 96 6.05 -1.40 -6.71
CA HIS A 96 4.68 -1.37 -6.18
C HIS A 96 4.33 -2.58 -5.31
N ASN A 97 5.34 -3.28 -4.79
CA ASN A 97 5.10 -4.33 -3.81
C ASN A 97 4.91 -3.68 -2.44
N SER A 98 3.74 -3.09 -2.24
CA SER A 98 3.16 -3.04 -0.89
C SER A 98 3.05 -4.49 -0.43
N PHE A 99 3.93 -4.90 0.48
CA PHE A 99 3.98 -6.25 1.02
C PHE A 99 2.80 -6.49 1.98
N THR A 100 1.56 -6.44 1.49
CA THR A 100 0.64 -7.50 1.87
C THR A 100 1.20 -8.75 1.22
N GLN A 101 1.95 -9.56 1.98
CA GLN A 101 2.46 -10.85 1.52
C GLN A 101 1.27 -11.74 1.15
N THR A 102 0.76 -11.60 -0.07
CA THR A 102 -0.11 -12.62 -0.67
C THR A 102 0.76 -13.84 -0.78
N VAL A 103 0.39 -14.85 -0.02
CA VAL A 103 1.14 -16.09 0.06
C VAL A 103 1.21 -16.71 -1.33
N THR A 104 2.41 -16.87 -1.86
CA THR A 104 2.61 -17.24 -3.27
C THR A 104 2.34 -18.72 -3.51
N THR A 105 2.37 -19.54 -2.45
CA THR A 105 2.15 -20.99 -2.55
C THR A 105 1.35 -21.57 -1.36
N PRO A 106 0.56 -22.65 -1.57
CA PRO A 106 -0.12 -23.35 -0.47
C PRO A 106 0.82 -23.81 0.65
N TYR A 107 2.09 -24.06 0.34
CA TYR A 107 3.11 -24.46 1.31
C TYR A 107 3.45 -23.35 2.30
N GLU A 108 3.60 -22.12 1.81
CA GLU A 108 3.84 -20.96 2.68
C GLU A 108 2.63 -20.66 3.59
N LEU A 109 1.40 -20.98 3.18
CA LEU A 109 0.19 -20.85 4.02
C LEU A 109 0.21 -21.87 5.15
N LEU A 110 0.53 -23.13 4.82
CA LEU A 110 0.60 -24.23 5.78
C LEU A 110 1.65 -23.96 6.85
N ILE A 111 2.80 -23.42 6.45
CA ILE A 111 3.88 -23.05 7.36
C ILE A 111 3.48 -21.90 8.29
N ARG A 112 2.80 -20.87 7.78
CA ARG A 112 2.29 -19.78 8.63
C ARG A 112 1.31 -20.30 9.68
N ALA A 113 0.47 -21.26 9.32
CA ALA A 113 -0.51 -21.88 10.22
C ALA A 113 0.12 -22.76 11.32
N LEU A 114 1.40 -23.13 11.22
CA LEU A 114 2.05 -23.94 12.26
C LEU A 114 2.22 -23.16 13.58
N PRO A 115 1.96 -23.79 14.72
CA PRO A 115 2.25 -23.23 16.03
C PRO A 115 3.75 -22.90 16.23
N PRO A 116 4.10 -21.91 17.08
CA PRO A 116 5.48 -21.47 17.28
C PRO A 116 6.45 -22.59 17.71
N HIS A 117 5.99 -23.53 18.55
CA HIS A 117 6.83 -24.63 19.03
C HIS A 117 7.23 -25.59 17.89
N ILE A 118 6.35 -25.85 16.92
CA ILE A 118 6.64 -26.70 15.76
C ILE A 118 7.62 -25.99 14.81
N LYS A 119 7.45 -24.68 14.61
CA LYS A 119 8.39 -23.89 13.79
C LYS A 119 9.81 -23.92 14.37
N GLN A 120 9.92 -23.82 15.70
CA GLN A 120 11.20 -23.88 16.39
C GLN A 120 11.87 -25.25 16.27
N GLU A 121 11.10 -26.34 16.36
CA GLU A 121 11.61 -27.70 16.19
C GLU A 121 12.11 -27.96 14.76
N ILE A 122 11.40 -27.46 13.73
CA ILE A 122 11.84 -27.52 12.33
C ILE A 122 13.16 -26.76 12.12
N CYS A 123 13.33 -25.60 12.76
CA CYS A 123 14.57 -24.83 12.69
C CYS A 123 15.77 -25.55 13.32
N LEU A 124 15.54 -26.38 14.35
CA LEU A 124 16.59 -27.13 15.05
C LEU A 124 16.97 -28.41 14.30
N GLU A 125 15.97 -29.16 13.82
CA GLU A 125 16.18 -30.48 13.22
C GLU A 125 16.52 -30.42 11.72
N ILE A 126 15.95 -29.46 10.98
CA ILE A 126 16.09 -29.39 9.52
C ILE A 126 16.32 -27.93 9.05
N PRO A 127 17.46 -27.32 9.41
CA PRO A 127 17.73 -25.89 9.20
C PRO A 127 17.73 -25.49 7.72
N HIS A 128 18.06 -26.41 6.81
CA HIS A 128 18.02 -26.15 5.36
C HIS A 128 16.60 -25.95 4.82
N VAL A 129 15.60 -26.64 5.40
CA VAL A 129 14.18 -26.49 5.05
C VAL A 129 13.61 -25.21 5.67
N ALA A 130 14.00 -24.89 6.91
CA ALA A 130 13.62 -23.64 7.56
C ALA A 130 14.07 -22.40 6.77
N LYS A 131 15.30 -22.43 6.22
CA LYS A 131 15.87 -21.38 5.36
C LYS A 131 15.15 -21.27 4.01
N TYR A 132 14.83 -22.40 3.39
CA TYR A 132 14.11 -22.41 2.11
C TYR A 132 12.67 -21.90 2.25
N ALA A 133 12.06 -22.15 3.42
CA ALA A 133 10.66 -21.84 3.65
C ALA A 133 10.39 -20.50 4.37
N GLY A 134 11.43 -19.68 4.57
CA GLY A 134 11.31 -18.33 5.15
C GLY A 134 10.83 -18.33 6.61
N ILE A 135 11.11 -19.40 7.36
CA ILE A 135 10.77 -19.52 8.79
C ILE A 135 11.80 -18.77 9.66
N VAL A 136 12.90 -18.31 9.05
CA VAL A 136 13.99 -17.52 9.66
C VAL A 136 14.29 -16.30 8.79
#